data_AF-A0A9D4IE73-F1
#
_entry.id   AF-A0A9D4IE73-F1
#
_cell.length_a   1.000
_cell.length_b   1.000
_cell.length_c   1.000
_cell.angle_alpha   90.00
_cell.angle_beta   90.00
_cell.angle_gamma   90.00
#
_symmetry.space_group_name_H-M   'P 1'
#
loop_
_entity.id
_entity.type
_entity.pdbx_description
1 polymer ?
#
loop_
_entity_poly.entity_id
_entity_poly.type
_entity_poly.pdbx_seq_one_letter_code
_entity_poly.pdbx_strand_id
1 'polypeptide(L)'
;MLRRAAKSRSKHEDPEHLKLKQRAKDLQQAEMEEVRQREANLTALAAIGPRKKRKLDESANASSSMTNGPTSSTSSSSSSKSSLRPRVKRVNLRDLLFLMEQDKTLAKTETLYRTFLK
;
A
#
# COMPACT_ATOMS: atom_id res chain seq x y z
N MET A 1 -30.34 73.37 -21.72
CA MET A 1 -31.04 72.11 -21.35
C MET A 1 -30.09 70.93 -21.56
N LEU A 2 -29.50 70.43 -20.48
CA LEU A 2 -28.49 69.38 -20.45
C LEU A 2 -29.17 68.01 -20.35
N ARG A 3 -29.09 67.15 -21.37
CA ARG A 3 -29.27 65.69 -21.22
C ARG A 3 -28.38 64.93 -22.21
N ARG A 4 -27.10 64.78 -21.84
CA ARG A 4 -26.19 63.80 -22.42
C ARG A 4 -26.71 62.42 -21.98
N ALA A 5 -27.03 61.56 -22.95
CA ALA A 5 -27.54 60.23 -22.70
C ALA A 5 -26.60 59.44 -21.77
N ALA A 6 -27.11 59.10 -20.58
CA ALA A 6 -26.46 58.18 -19.67
C ALA A 6 -26.66 56.76 -20.24
N LYS A 7 -25.63 56.26 -20.93
CA LYS A 7 -25.52 54.84 -21.27
C LYS A 7 -25.32 54.08 -19.96
N SER A 8 -26.38 53.51 -19.41
CA SER A 8 -26.31 52.69 -18.20
C SER A 8 -25.55 51.41 -18.53
N ARG A 9 -24.26 51.43 -18.22
CA ARG A 9 -23.46 50.21 -18.13
C ARG A 9 -23.93 49.49 -16.87
N SER A 10 -24.97 48.66 -16.98
CA SER A 10 -25.43 47.75 -15.93
C SER A 10 -24.33 46.72 -15.67
N LYS A 11 -23.35 47.09 -14.85
CA LYS A 11 -22.34 46.21 -14.25
C LYS A 11 -22.97 45.42 -13.10
N HIS A 12 -23.97 44.62 -13.41
CA HIS A 12 -24.36 43.51 -12.56
C HIS A 12 -24.53 42.33 -13.52
N GLU A 13 -23.48 41.53 -13.63
CA GLU A 13 -23.54 40.25 -14.33
C GLU A 13 -24.75 39.48 -13.78
N ASP A 14 -25.64 39.06 -14.68
CA ASP A 14 -26.86 38.34 -14.35
C ASP A 14 -26.49 37.10 -13.52
N PRO A 15 -27.07 36.89 -12.31
CA PRO A 15 -26.72 35.75 -11.44
C PRO A 15 -26.89 34.39 -12.12
N GLU A 16 -27.69 34.32 -13.19
CA GLU A 16 -27.87 33.17 -14.07
C GLU A 16 -26.60 32.84 -14.89
N HIS A 17 -25.89 33.84 -15.42
CA HIS A 17 -24.68 33.63 -16.22
C HIS A 17 -23.50 33.13 -15.38
N LEU A 18 -23.40 33.57 -14.12
CA LEU A 18 -22.41 33.08 -13.17
C LEU A 18 -22.62 31.58 -12.86
N LYS A 19 -23.87 31.16 -12.64
CA LYS A 19 -24.22 29.74 -12.43
C LYS A 19 -23.91 28.90 -13.66
N LEU A 20 -24.18 29.44 -14.86
CA LEU A 20 -23.91 28.74 -16.12
C LEU A 20 -22.40 28.52 -16.32
N LYS A 21 -21.59 29.57 -16.05
CA LYS A 21 -20.14 29.50 -16.11
C LYS A 21 -19.55 28.54 -15.06
N GLN A 22 -20.12 28.51 -13.85
CA GLN A 22 -19.72 27.57 -12.80
C GLN A 22 -20.03 26.12 -13.21
N ARG A 23 -21.24 25.84 -13.71
CA ARG A 23 -21.60 24.50 -14.21
C ARG A 23 -20.71 24.03 -15.36
N ALA A 24 -20.36 24.92 -16.28
CA ALA A 24 -19.45 24.58 -17.38
C ALA A 24 -18.06 24.18 -16.88
N LYS A 25 -17.55 24.88 -15.85
CA LYS A 25 -16.27 24.56 -15.22
C LYS A 25 -16.31 23.24 -14.44
N ASP A 26 -17.40 23.01 -13.70
CA ASP A 26 -17.58 21.78 -12.93
C ASP A 26 -17.68 20.56 -13.86
N LEU A 27 -18.38 20.70 -14.99
CA LEU A 27 -18.47 19.65 -16.01
C LEU A 27 -17.10 19.31 -16.61
N GLN A 28 -16.30 20.34 -16.93
CA GLN A 28 -14.96 20.14 -17.47
C GLN A 28 -14.02 19.47 -16.45
N GLN A 29 -14.17 19.78 -15.15
CA GLN A 29 -13.42 19.11 -14.09
C GLN A 29 -13.82 17.64 -13.94
N ALA A 30 -15.12 17.35 -13.97
CA ALA A 30 -15.62 15.98 -13.91
C ALA A 30 -15.12 15.12 -15.09
N GLU A 31 -15.08 15.68 -16.30
CA GLU A 31 -14.54 14.98 -17.48
C GLU A 31 -13.05 14.64 -17.34
N MET A 32 -12.24 15.58 -16.84
CA MET A 32 -10.81 15.34 -16.60
C MET A 32 -10.57 14.27 -15.52
N GLU A 33 -11.37 14.26 -14.46
CA GLU A 33 -11.27 13.25 -13.40
C GLU A 33 -11.70 11.87 -13.88
N GLU A 34 -12.72 11.79 -14.72
CA GLU A 34 -13.15 10.52 -15.31
C GLU A 34 -12.06 9.91 -16.19
N VAL A 35 -11.40 10.72 -17.02
CA VAL A 35 -10.26 10.26 -17.83
C VAL A 35 -9.15 9.72 -16.93
N ARG A 36 -8.78 10.45 -15.88
CA ARG A 36 -7.77 10.02 -14.91
C ARG A 36 -8.15 8.71 -14.23
N GLN A 37 -9.42 8.55 -13.86
CA GLN A 37 -9.90 7.32 -13.23
C GLN A 37 -9.85 6.14 -14.22
N ARG A 38 -10.22 6.35 -15.49
CA ARG A 38 -10.11 5.33 -16.54
C ARG A 38 -8.65 4.91 -16.76
N GLU A 39 -7.70 5.85 -16.80
CA GLU A 39 -6.26 5.57 -16.90
C GLU A 39 -5.74 4.78 -15.69
N ALA A 40 -6.14 5.18 -14.48
CA ALA A 40 -5.79 4.46 -13.25
C ALA A 40 -6.33 3.02 -13.27
N ASN A 41 -7.56 2.82 -13.74
CA ASN A 41 -8.17 1.50 -13.87
C ASN A 41 -7.44 0.63 -14.90
N LEU A 42 -7.07 1.19 -16.06
CA LEU A 42 -6.26 0.47 -17.06
C LEU A 42 -4.92 0.04 -16.49
N THR A 43 -4.26 0.92 -15.74
CA THR A 43 -2.99 0.63 -15.06
C THR A 43 -3.17 -0.45 -13.98
N ALA A 44 -4.25 -0.40 -13.21
CA ALA A 44 -4.58 -1.40 -12.20
C ALA A 44 -4.81 -2.78 -12.83
N LEU A 45 -5.55 -2.86 -13.94
CA LEU A 45 -5.76 -4.11 -14.67
C LEU A 45 -4.44 -4.68 -15.22
N ALA A 46 -3.57 -3.81 -15.77
CA ALA A 46 -2.23 -4.22 -16.21
C ALA A 46 -1.37 -4.73 -15.04
N ALA A 47 -1.46 -4.11 -13.86
CA ALA A 47 -0.70 -4.48 -12.68
C ALA A 47 -1.23 -5.75 -11.96
N ILE A 48 -2.54 -6.03 -12.02
CA ILE A 48 -3.14 -7.25 -11.43
C ILE A 48 -2.50 -8.52 -12.03
N GLY A 49 -2.18 -8.49 -13.32
CA GLY A 49 -1.50 -9.59 -14.03
C GLY A 49 -2.23 -10.95 -13.96
N PRO A 50 -1.69 -12.01 -14.57
CA PRO A 50 -2.24 -13.36 -14.44
C PRO A 50 -2.16 -13.83 -12.99
N ARG A 51 -3.31 -13.83 -12.30
CA ARG A 51 -3.45 -14.27 -10.91
C ARG A 51 -3.15 -15.76 -10.76
N LYS A 52 -2.09 -16.10 -10.05
CA LYS A 52 -1.88 -17.46 -9.51
C LYS A 52 -2.88 -17.64 -8.36
N LYS A 53 -3.98 -18.39 -8.58
CA LYS A 53 -4.93 -18.70 -7.50
C LYS A 53 -4.16 -19.36 -6.36
N ARG A 54 -4.04 -18.67 -5.22
CA ARG A 54 -3.54 -19.31 -3.99
C ARG A 54 -4.54 -20.42 -3.66
N LYS A 55 -4.06 -21.66 -3.59
CA LYS A 55 -4.84 -22.76 -3.03
C LYS A 55 -5.17 -22.34 -1.60
N LEU A 56 -6.45 -22.11 -1.35
CA LEU A 56 -6.99 -21.80 -0.03
C LEU A 56 -7.23 -23.14 0.64
N ASP A 57 -6.15 -23.77 1.09
CA ASP A 57 -6.22 -24.81 2.11
C ASP A 57 -4.90 -24.82 2.89
N GLU A 58 -5.03 -24.98 4.20
CA GLU A 58 -3.96 -25.11 5.19
C GLU A 58 -3.11 -23.86 5.55
N SER A 59 -3.70 -22.92 6.28
CA SER A 59 -3.12 -22.37 7.53
C SER A 59 -3.80 -21.07 7.93
N ALA A 60 -4.87 -21.21 8.70
CA ALA A 60 -5.22 -20.21 9.70
C ALA A 60 -4.11 -20.20 10.76
N ASN A 61 -3.05 -19.41 10.56
CA ASN A 61 -2.21 -18.83 11.62
C ASN A 61 -0.98 -18.13 11.02
N ALA A 62 -1.10 -16.84 10.73
CA ALA A 62 -0.01 -15.87 10.93
C ALA A 62 -0.57 -14.46 10.85
N SER A 63 -0.71 -13.88 12.03
CA SER A 63 -1.02 -12.50 12.34
C SER A 63 -0.20 -11.45 11.56
N SER A 64 -0.85 -10.32 11.32
CA SER A 64 -0.31 -8.95 11.28
C SER A 64 0.70 -8.56 10.20
N SER A 65 0.26 -7.71 9.26
CA SER A 65 0.79 -6.34 9.19
C SER A 65 -0.03 -5.52 8.18
N MET A 66 -0.91 -4.67 8.72
CA MET A 66 -1.46 -3.53 7.98
C MET A 66 -0.41 -2.41 8.06
N THR A 67 0.12 -1.95 6.94
CA THR A 67 0.69 -0.58 6.86
C THR A 67 0.25 0.05 5.54
N ASN A 68 -0.23 1.28 5.67
CA ASN A 68 -0.98 2.06 4.69
C ASN A 68 -0.15 3.32 4.38
N GLY A 69 0.01 3.70 3.10
CA GLY A 69 0.27 5.10 2.71
C GLY A 69 1.46 5.36 1.76
N PRO A 70 1.39 6.41 0.90
CA PRO A 70 2.01 6.43 -0.44
C PRO A 70 3.19 7.42 -0.56
N THR A 71 4.25 7.06 -1.30
CA THR A 71 5.17 8.03 -1.89
C THR A 71 5.66 7.57 -3.26
N SER A 72 5.49 8.44 -4.24
CA SER A 72 6.08 8.37 -5.57
C SER A 72 7.60 8.55 -5.48
N SER A 73 8.36 7.57 -5.97
CA SER A 73 9.67 7.85 -6.57
C SER A 73 10.04 6.75 -7.56
N THR A 74 10.11 7.17 -8.82
CA THR A 74 10.73 6.46 -9.92
C THR A 74 12.21 6.26 -9.58
N SER A 75 12.63 5.04 -9.28
CA SER A 75 14.03 4.66 -9.43
C SER A 75 14.10 3.21 -9.91
N SER A 76 14.44 3.07 -11.18
CA SER A 76 15.02 1.86 -11.74
C SER A 76 16.28 1.53 -10.96
N SER A 77 16.17 0.68 -9.94
CA SER A 77 17.29 0.01 -9.31
C SER A 77 17.07 -1.49 -9.44
N SER A 78 17.84 -2.09 -10.34
CA SER A 78 18.19 -3.50 -10.24
C SER A 78 18.66 -3.83 -8.82
N SER A 79 18.28 -5.00 -8.31
CA SER A 79 18.64 -5.59 -7.00
C SER A 79 17.68 -5.20 -5.87
N SER A 80 17.11 -6.12 -5.10
CA SER A 80 17.56 -7.46 -4.75
C SER A 80 16.38 -8.41 -4.74
N LYS A 81 16.52 -9.56 -5.40
CA LYS A 81 15.76 -10.75 -5.01
C LYS A 81 16.00 -10.89 -3.52
N SER A 82 15.01 -10.56 -2.69
CA SER A 82 15.13 -10.65 -1.24
C SER A 82 15.70 -12.03 -0.97
N SER A 83 16.90 -12.01 -0.40
CA SER A 83 17.79 -13.15 -0.43
C SER A 83 17.06 -14.42 -0.02
N LEU A 84 17.34 -15.55 -0.69
CA LEU A 84 16.99 -16.92 -0.27
C LEU A 84 17.66 -17.29 1.08
N ARG A 85 17.92 -16.32 1.95
CA ARG A 85 18.49 -16.56 3.26
C ARG A 85 17.42 -17.26 4.10
N PRO A 86 17.69 -18.47 4.59
CA PRO A 86 16.78 -19.15 5.47
C PRO A 86 16.52 -18.28 6.70
N ARG A 87 15.25 -18.13 7.05
CA ARG A 87 14.83 -17.35 8.21
C ARG A 87 15.09 -18.19 9.46
N VAL A 88 16.11 -17.83 10.23
CA VAL A 88 16.53 -18.59 11.42
C VAL A 88 15.63 -18.22 12.61
N LYS A 89 15.06 -19.23 13.27
CA LYS A 89 14.42 -19.06 14.59
C LYS A 89 15.52 -19.02 15.65
N ARG A 90 15.56 -17.95 16.45
CA ARG A 90 16.47 -17.81 17.58
C ARG A 90 15.80 -18.37 18.84
N VAL A 91 16.56 -19.09 19.65
CA VAL A 91 16.11 -19.65 20.93
C VAL A 91 17.12 -19.30 22.02
N ASN A 92 16.67 -19.23 23.27
CA ASN A 92 17.55 -19.05 24.41
C ASN A 92 18.27 -20.37 24.74
N LEU A 93 19.51 -20.30 25.22
CA LEU A 93 20.23 -21.47 25.70
C LEU A 93 19.46 -22.20 26.80
N ARG A 94 18.81 -21.47 27.72
CA ARG A 94 18.02 -22.07 28.81
C ARG A 94 16.89 -22.95 28.28
N ASP A 95 16.18 -22.48 27.26
CA ASP A 95 15.05 -23.19 26.66
C ASP A 95 15.52 -24.43 25.89
N LEU A 96 16.69 -24.32 25.23
CA LEU A 96 17.32 -25.45 24.54
C LEU A 96 17.73 -26.55 25.53
N LEU A 97 18.38 -26.19 26.64
CA LEU A 97 18.78 -27.13 27.68
C LEU A 97 17.56 -27.82 28.30
N PHE A 98 16.52 -27.05 28.64
CA PHE A 98 15.29 -27.61 29.17
C PHE A 98 14.67 -28.64 28.22
N LEU A 99 14.56 -28.30 26.92
CA LEU A 99 14.01 -29.23 25.92
C LEU A 99 14.86 -30.50 25.80
N MET A 100 16.18 -30.36 25.78
CA MET A 100 17.11 -31.48 25.66
C MET A 100 17.08 -32.40 26.88
N GLU A 101 16.83 -31.88 28.08
CA GLU A 101 16.68 -32.68 29.29
C GLU A 101 15.38 -33.51 29.30
N GLN A 102 14.28 -32.96 28.77
CA GLN A 102 12.99 -33.66 28.73
C GLN A 102 12.96 -34.77 27.67
N ASP A 103 13.64 -34.58 26.55
CA ASP A 103 13.67 -35.56 25.47
C ASP A 103 14.73 -36.65 25.75
N LYS A 104 14.26 -37.89 25.93
CA LYS A 104 15.13 -39.06 26.23
C LYS A 104 16.22 -39.29 25.17
N THR A 105 15.99 -38.86 23.93
CA THR A 105 16.95 -39.00 22.84
C THR A 105 18.06 -37.96 22.92
N LEU A 106 17.74 -36.75 23.39
CA LEU A 106 18.66 -35.61 23.46
C LEU A 106 19.38 -35.50 24.82
N ALA A 107 18.79 -36.05 25.88
CA ALA A 107 19.31 -36.00 27.25
C ALA A 107 20.68 -36.65 27.45
N LYS A 108 21.11 -37.51 26.51
CA LYS A 108 22.40 -38.21 26.54
C LYS A 108 23.36 -37.78 25.42
N THR A 109 23.05 -36.67 24.76
CA THR A 109 23.89 -36.17 23.67
C THR A 109 25.12 -35.46 24.21
N GLU A 110 26.24 -35.60 23.49
CA GLU A 110 27.48 -34.90 23.81
C GLU A 110 27.29 -33.37 23.82
N THR A 111 26.42 -32.86 22.95
CA THR A 111 26.05 -31.44 22.90
C THR A 111 25.49 -30.93 24.22
N LEU A 112 24.65 -31.71 24.91
CA LEU A 112 24.12 -31.33 26.21
C LEU A 112 25.22 -31.35 27.27
N TYR A 113 26.03 -32.41 27.31
CA TYR A 113 27.11 -32.52 28.29
C TYR A 113 28.13 -31.39 28.17
N ARG A 114 28.52 -31.02 26.95
CA ARG A 114 29.42 -29.88 26.68
C ARG A 114 28.92 -28.56 27.25
N THR A 115 27.61 -28.38 27.41
CA THR A 115 27.06 -27.15 28.01
C THR A 115 27.26 -27.07 29.53
N PHE A 116 27.44 -28.21 30.19
CA PHE A 116 27.70 -28.29 31.63
C PHE A 116 29.18 -28.23 31.98
N LEU A 117 30.05 -28.55 31.02
CA LEU A 117 31.48 -28.30 31.13
C LEU A 117 31.72 -26.80 30.93
N LYS A 118 32.02 -26.10 32.02
CA LYS A 118 32.46 -24.70 32.00
C LYS A 118 33.85 -24.57 31.39
#